data_AF-A0A2I4AMJ4-F1
#
_entry.id   AF-A0A2I4AMJ4-F1
#
_cell.length_a   1.000
_cell.length_b   1.000
_cell.length_c   1.000
_cell.angle_alpha   90.00
_cell.angle_beta   90.00
_cell.angle_gamma   90.00
#
_symmetry.space_group_name_H-M   'P 1'
#
loop_
_entity.id
_entity.type
_entity.pdbx_description
1 polymer ?
#
loop_
_entity_poly.entity_id
_entity_poly.type
_entity_poly.pdbx_seq_one_letter_code
_entity_poly.pdbx_strand_id
1 'polypeptide(L)'
;MVHRIAISFLDMVWHFDHDFTHRLHLCDIKPENFAIRKDLTVVAIDVDMAFFEPKMRDILEQNCSSDEDCSFFDCSSRCDPLRRRCSPRRRNTNLQVICEKIFRPWFSPTILGAKAGLPLQVELQRAVQECSETDRGVDE
;
A
#
# COMPACT_ATOMS: atom_id res chain seq x y z
N MET A 1 -19.69 1.29 -10.40
CA MET A 1 -18.52 1.97 -10.98
C MET A 1 -17.30 1.82 -10.08
N VAL A 2 -17.34 2.36 -8.85
CA VAL A 2 -16.23 2.28 -7.86
C VAL A 2 -15.72 0.84 -7.63
N HIS A 3 -16.61 -0.14 -7.45
CA HIS A 3 -16.17 -1.53 -7.24
C HIS A 3 -15.36 -2.12 -8.40
N ARG A 4 -15.67 -1.75 -9.66
CA ARG A 4 -14.88 -2.23 -10.82
C ARG A 4 -13.50 -1.59 -10.86
N ILE A 5 -13.41 -0.31 -10.49
CA ILE A 5 -12.14 0.40 -10.37
C ILE A 5 -11.31 -0.20 -9.22
N ALA A 6 -11.94 -0.52 -8.09
CA ALA A 6 -11.28 -1.18 -6.96
C ALA A 6 -10.73 -2.56 -7.35
N ILE A 7 -11.49 -3.37 -8.10
CA ILE A 7 -10.99 -4.63 -8.65
C ILE A 7 -9.78 -4.38 -9.56
N SER A 8 -9.84 -3.37 -10.45
CA SER A 8 -8.69 -3.05 -11.31
C SER A 8 -7.45 -2.58 -10.53
N PHE A 9 -7.61 -1.94 -9.37
CA PHE A 9 -6.49 -1.65 -8.47
C PHE A 9 -5.87 -2.93 -7.90
N LEU A 10 -6.71 -3.90 -7.52
CA LEU A 10 -6.23 -5.20 -7.04
C LEU A 10 -5.50 -5.98 -8.13
N ASP A 11 -6.02 -5.99 -9.36
CA ASP A 11 -5.38 -6.61 -10.52
C ASP A 11 -4.01 -5.96 -10.78
N MET A 12 -3.94 -4.62 -10.77
CA MET A 12 -2.67 -3.89 -10.94
C MET A 12 -1.65 -4.24 -9.85
N VAL A 13 -2.06 -4.28 -8.58
CA VAL A 13 -1.18 -4.69 -7.46
C VAL A 13 -0.67 -6.11 -7.68
N TRP A 14 -1.55 -7.03 -8.07
CA TRP A 14 -1.17 -8.40 -8.36
C TRP A 14 -0.10 -8.48 -9.44
N HIS A 15 -0.26 -7.76 -10.55
CA HIS A 15 0.72 -7.71 -11.63
C HIS A 15 2.08 -7.15 -11.17
N PHE A 16 2.10 -6.07 -10.39
CA PHE A 16 3.35 -5.51 -9.85
C PHE A 16 4.06 -6.42 -8.86
N ASP A 17 3.30 -7.26 -8.16
CA ASP A 17 3.86 -8.21 -7.21
C ASP A 17 4.39 -9.50 -7.88
N HIS A 18 3.91 -9.88 -9.06
CA HIS A 18 4.12 -11.23 -9.62
C HIS A 18 4.61 -11.31 -11.07
N ASP A 19 4.44 -10.28 -11.90
CA ASP A 19 4.77 -10.38 -13.33
C ASP A 19 6.27 -10.17 -13.63
N PHE A 20 7.02 -9.62 -12.67
CA PHE A 20 8.43 -9.30 -12.82
C PHE A 20 9.32 -10.28 -12.05
N THR A 21 10.59 -10.40 -12.49
CA THR A 21 11.60 -11.21 -11.78
C THR A 21 11.81 -10.76 -10.33
N HIS A 22 11.70 -9.46 -10.09
CA HIS A 22 11.72 -8.87 -8.76
C HIS A 22 10.42 -8.11 -8.54
N ARG A 23 9.88 -8.16 -7.31
CA ARG A 23 8.70 -7.39 -6.93
C ARG A 23 8.95 -5.90 -7.17
N LEU A 24 7.97 -5.21 -7.77
CA LEU A 24 7.97 -3.76 -7.91
C LEU A 24 7.26 -3.13 -6.70
N HIS A 25 7.94 -2.32 -5.91
CA HIS A 25 7.35 -1.64 -4.76
C HIS A 25 6.83 -0.27 -5.16
N LEU A 26 5.58 0.01 -4.82
CA LEU A 26 4.99 1.34 -4.92
C LEU A 26 5.12 2.05 -3.57
N CYS A 27 5.85 3.17 -3.55
CA CYS A 27 6.09 3.93 -2.33
C CYS A 27 5.44 5.32 -2.32
N ASP A 28 4.80 5.80 -3.39
CA ASP A 28 4.03 7.05 -3.37
C ASP A 28 2.63 6.83 -3.93
N ILE A 29 1.70 6.40 -3.08
CA ILE A 29 0.31 6.09 -3.47
C ILE A 29 -0.57 7.29 -3.18
N LYS A 30 -1.03 7.95 -4.24
CA LYS A 30 -2.02 9.03 -4.18
C LYS A 30 -2.97 8.93 -5.38
N PRO A 31 -4.24 9.35 -5.27
CA PRO A 31 -5.19 9.29 -6.37
C PRO A 31 -4.67 9.90 -7.69
N GLU A 32 -3.93 11.00 -7.61
CA GLU A 32 -3.34 11.72 -8.75
C GLU A 32 -2.24 10.95 -9.49
N ASN A 33 -1.61 9.95 -8.87
CA ASN A 33 -0.58 9.11 -9.50
C ASN A 33 -1.19 8.01 -10.39
N PHE A 34 -2.52 7.89 -10.42
CA PHE A 34 -3.26 6.90 -11.20
C PHE A 34 -4.26 7.56 -12.17
N ALA A 35 -4.43 6.93 -13.33
CA ALA A 35 -5.51 7.26 -14.25
C ALA A 35 -6.48 6.09 -14.41
N ILE A 36 -7.72 6.42 -14.78
CA ILE A 36 -8.78 5.45 -15.06
C ILE A 36 -9.13 5.56 -16.53
N ARG A 37 -8.91 4.49 -17.28
CA ARG A 37 -9.27 4.39 -18.69
C ARG A 37 -10.79 4.28 -18.87
N LYS A 38 -11.28 4.47 -20.10
CA LYS A 38 -12.72 4.40 -20.42
C LYS A 38 -13.35 3.04 -20.10
N ASP A 39 -12.55 1.98 -20.15
CA ASP A 39 -12.92 0.61 -19.78
C ASP A 39 -12.81 0.32 -18.27
N LEU A 40 -12.52 1.35 -17.46
CA LEU A 40 -12.32 1.31 -16.00
C LEU A 40 -11.02 0.62 -15.55
N THR A 41 -10.10 0.35 -16.48
CA THR A 41 -8.75 -0.11 -16.12
C THR A 41 -7.98 1.03 -15.44
N VAL A 42 -7.41 0.72 -14.28
CA VAL A 42 -6.48 1.56 -13.54
C VAL A 42 -5.10 1.41 -14.15
N VAL A 43 -4.43 2.54 -14.38
CA VAL A 43 -3.05 2.59 -14.85
C VAL A 43 -2.26 3.54 -13.95
N ALA A 44 -1.06 3.13 -13.53
CA ALA A 44 -0.12 4.03 -12.88
C ALA A 44 0.46 4.98 -13.94
N ILE A 45 0.33 6.28 -13.70
CA ILE A 45 0.83 7.34 -14.62
C ILE A 45 2.04 8.07 -14.05
N ASP A 46 2.23 7.99 -12.73
CA ASP A 46 3.43 8.41 -12.04
C ASP A 46 4.02 7.21 -11.30
N VAL A 47 5.24 6.84 -11.67
CA VAL A 47 5.98 5.70 -11.13
C VAL A 47 7.40 6.09 -10.71
N ASP A 48 7.65 7.38 -10.48
CA ASP A 48 8.98 7.89 -10.12
C ASP A 48 9.46 7.37 -8.76
N MET A 49 8.51 7.03 -7.88
CA MET A 49 8.76 6.42 -6.57
C MET A 49 8.45 4.91 -6.57
N ALA A 50 8.59 4.25 -7.71
CA ALA A 50 8.47 2.79 -7.84
C ALA A 50 9.84 2.14 -8.04
N PHE A 51 10.19 1.19 -7.18
CA PHE A 51 11.50 0.55 -7.19
C PHE A 51 11.39 -0.97 -7.11
N PHE A 52 12.22 -1.68 -7.87
CA PHE A 52 12.35 -3.13 -7.72
C PHE A 52 13.03 -3.48 -6.39
N GLU A 53 12.69 -4.64 -5.82
CA GLU A 53 13.17 -5.14 -4.52
C GLU A 53 14.68 -4.91 -4.26
N PRO A 54 15.63 -5.21 -5.18
CA PRO A 54 17.05 -4.95 -4.92
C PRO A 54 17.34 -3.48 -4.61
N LYS A 55 16.76 -2.55 -5.38
CA LYS A 55 16.95 -1.11 -5.18
C LYS A 55 16.21 -0.62 -3.94
N MET A 56 15.04 -1.19 -3.65
CA MET A 56 14.27 -0.84 -2.45
C MET A 56 15.04 -1.19 -1.17
N ARG A 57 15.74 -2.33 -1.16
CA ARG A 57 16.58 -2.74 -0.03
C ARG A 57 17.69 -1.73 0.25
N ASP A 58 18.36 -1.26 -0.79
CA ASP A 58 19.41 -0.23 -0.66
C ASP A 58 18.83 1.09 -0.11
N ILE A 59 17.64 1.48 -0.55
CA ILE A 59 16.97 2.70 -0.10
C ILE A 59 16.62 2.62 1.40
N LEU A 60 16.14 1.47 1.87
CA LEU A 60 15.75 1.26 3.27
C LEU A 60 16.94 1.08 4.22
N GLU A 61 18.14 0.76 3.73
CA GLU A 61 19.29 0.43 4.59
C GLU A 61 19.98 1.66 5.23
N GLN A 62 19.23 2.40 6.04
CA GLN A 62 19.62 3.66 6.66
C GLN A 62 19.93 3.50 8.16
N ASN A 63 20.52 4.54 8.77
CA ASN A 63 20.66 4.62 10.23
C ASN A 63 19.35 5.06 10.85
N CYS A 64 19.01 4.56 12.03
CA CYS A 64 17.77 4.88 12.72
C CYS A 64 17.91 4.94 14.24
N SER A 65 16.99 5.67 14.86
CA SER A 65 16.72 5.64 16.31
C SER A 65 15.35 5.02 16.63
N SER A 66 14.41 5.05 15.67
CA SER A 66 13.07 4.48 15.78
C SER A 66 12.54 3.96 14.45
N ASP A 67 11.45 3.20 14.45
CA ASP A 67 10.78 2.71 13.23
C ASP A 67 10.33 3.85 12.29
N GLU A 68 10.08 5.05 12.81
CA GLU A 68 9.65 6.21 12.00
C GLU A 68 10.76 6.68 11.05
N ASP A 69 12.02 6.54 11.47
CA ASP A 69 13.21 6.84 10.65
C ASP A 69 13.36 5.84 9.48
N CYS A 70 12.70 4.68 9.59
CA CYS A 70 12.79 3.57 8.66
C CYS A 70 11.69 3.60 7.59
N SER A 71 11.37 4.79 7.11
CA SER A 71 10.34 5.04 6.11
C SER A 71 10.90 5.69 4.84
N PHE A 72 10.35 5.29 3.70
CA PHE A 72 10.55 5.93 2.41
C PHE A 72 9.16 6.16 1.80
N PHE A 73 8.64 7.37 1.99
CA PHE A 73 7.26 7.72 1.67
C PHE A 73 6.28 6.72 2.32
N ASP A 74 5.47 6.00 1.53
CA ASP A 74 4.48 5.04 2.02
C ASP A 74 5.07 3.64 2.27
N CYS A 75 6.34 3.41 1.97
CA CYS A 75 7.06 2.18 2.29
C CYS A 75 7.71 2.31 3.67
N SER A 76 7.46 1.34 4.56
CA SER A 76 8.05 1.33 5.90
C SER A 76 8.80 0.03 6.19
N SER A 77 9.78 0.09 7.08
CA SER A 77 10.53 -1.04 7.62
C SER A 77 10.67 -0.91 9.14
N ARG A 78 11.52 -1.72 9.79
CA ARG A 78 11.74 -1.68 11.24
C ARG A 78 13.16 -1.23 11.55
N CYS A 79 13.32 -0.47 12.64
CA CYS A 79 14.62 -0.14 13.20
C CYS A 79 15.10 -1.27 14.10
N ASP A 80 16.31 -1.76 13.88
CA ASP A 80 17.02 -2.61 14.83
C ASP A 80 17.69 -1.70 15.88
N PRO A 81 17.21 -1.65 17.14
CA PRO A 81 17.72 -0.71 18.14
C PRO A 81 19.14 -1.04 18.59
N LEU A 82 19.58 -2.30 18.44
CA LEU A 82 20.94 -2.73 18.79
C LEU A 82 21.93 -2.28 17.70
N ARG A 83 21.56 -2.47 16.44
CA ARG A 83 22.40 -2.08 15.30
C ARG A 83 22.28 -0.61 14.92
N ARG A 84 21.21 0.07 15.38
CA ARG A 84 20.82 1.43 14.96
C ARG A 84 20.69 1.55 13.44
N ARG A 85 20.18 0.49 12.80
CA ARG A 85 19.98 0.43 11.35
C ARG A 85 18.61 -0.12 11.02
N CYS A 86 18.02 0.40 9.97
CA CYS A 86 16.78 -0.09 9.42
C CYS A 86 16.97 -1.46 8.78
N SER A 87 15.96 -2.31 8.91
CA SER A 87 15.87 -3.54 8.13
C SER A 87 15.79 -3.18 6.65
N PRO A 88 16.60 -3.81 5.77
CA PRO A 88 16.47 -3.61 4.34
C PRO A 88 15.15 -4.19 3.79
N ARG A 89 14.42 -5.00 4.58
CA ARG A 89 13.14 -5.56 4.17
C ARG A 89 12.00 -4.63 4.53
N ARG A 90 11.22 -4.26 3.51
CA ARG A 90 9.95 -3.55 3.66
C ARG A 90 8.97 -4.39 4.49
N ARG A 91 8.31 -3.75 5.47
CA ARG A 91 7.33 -4.35 6.38
C ARG A 91 5.93 -4.41 5.76
N ASN A 92 5.52 -3.36 5.03
CA ASN A 92 4.20 -3.28 4.43
C ASN A 92 4.19 -3.68 2.95
N THR A 93 3.03 -4.05 2.41
CA THR A 93 2.86 -4.49 1.01
C THR A 93 2.25 -3.39 0.15
N ASN A 94 2.30 -3.56 -1.18
CA ASN A 94 1.60 -2.68 -2.12
C ASN A 94 0.08 -2.65 -1.84
N LEU A 95 -0.50 -3.83 -1.56
CA LEU A 95 -1.92 -3.96 -1.22
C LEU A 95 -2.29 -3.18 0.05
N GLN A 96 -1.47 -3.29 1.12
CA GLN A 96 -1.70 -2.55 2.36
C GLN A 96 -1.72 -1.03 2.13
N VAL A 97 -0.79 -0.52 1.32
CA VAL A 97 -0.76 0.92 1.01
C VAL A 97 -1.95 1.35 0.15
N ILE A 98 -2.34 0.56 -0.86
CA ILE A 98 -3.56 0.83 -1.64
C ILE A 98 -4.81 0.83 -0.75
N CYS A 99 -4.90 -0.13 0.17
CA CYS A 99 -6.00 -0.19 1.13
C CYS A 99 -6.04 1.05 2.03
N GLU A 100 -4.90 1.48 2.56
CA GLU A 100 -4.81 2.67 3.43
C GLU A 100 -5.10 3.97 2.67
N LYS A 101 -4.52 4.15 1.49
CA LYS A 101 -4.48 5.44 0.79
C LYS A 101 -5.62 5.65 -0.21
N ILE A 102 -6.14 4.56 -0.80
CA ILE A 102 -7.19 4.63 -1.83
C ILE A 102 -8.51 4.11 -1.27
N PHE A 103 -8.54 2.87 -0.78
CA PHE A 103 -9.81 2.22 -0.43
C PHE A 103 -10.40 2.73 0.89
N ARG A 104 -9.58 2.98 1.91
CA ARG A 104 -10.06 3.45 3.21
C ARG A 104 -10.80 4.79 3.10
N PRO A 105 -10.31 5.80 2.35
CA PRO A 105 -11.11 6.98 2.03
C PRO A 105 -12.40 6.64 1.27
N TRP A 106 -12.33 5.85 0.19
CA TRP A 106 -13.49 5.57 -0.68
C TRP A 106 -14.65 4.86 0.02
N PHE A 107 -14.33 3.98 0.96
CA PHE A 107 -15.32 3.22 1.71
C PHE A 107 -15.59 3.80 3.11
N SER A 108 -15.09 5.00 3.40
CA SER A 108 -15.33 5.68 4.67
C SER A 108 -16.83 5.92 4.92
N PRO A 109 -17.33 5.74 6.15
CA PRO A 109 -18.70 6.10 6.52
C PRO A 109 -19.05 7.55 6.20
N THR A 110 -18.08 8.48 6.27
CA THR A 110 -18.28 9.90 5.96
C THR A 110 -18.67 10.11 4.50
N ILE A 111 -18.12 9.32 3.58
CA ILE A 111 -18.43 9.39 2.14
C ILE A 111 -19.71 8.61 1.83
N LEU A 112 -19.89 7.44 2.45
CA LEU A 112 -21.03 6.57 2.18
C LEU A 112 -22.35 7.06 2.83
N GLY A 113 -22.26 7.90 3.87
CA GLY A 113 -23.42 8.44 4.58
C GLY A 113 -24.33 7.32 5.10
N ALA A 114 -25.65 7.45 4.87
CA ALA A 114 -26.64 6.45 5.30
C ALA A 114 -26.39 5.05 4.71
N LYS A 115 -25.70 4.93 3.57
CA LYS A 115 -25.38 3.63 2.96
C LYS A 115 -24.31 2.86 3.72
N ALA A 116 -23.53 3.53 4.58
CA ALA A 116 -22.48 2.90 5.39
C ALA A 116 -23.03 1.81 6.31
N GLY A 117 -24.29 1.95 6.76
CA GLY A 117 -24.94 0.97 7.65
C GLY A 117 -25.48 -0.29 6.94
N LEU A 118 -25.38 -0.37 5.61
CA LEU A 118 -25.79 -1.58 4.88
C LEU A 118 -24.83 -2.73 5.22
N PRO A 119 -25.32 -3.97 5.46
CA PRO A 119 -24.48 -5.08 5.91
C PRO A 119 -23.23 -5.31 5.05
N LEU A 120 -23.38 -5.26 3.73
CA LEU A 120 -22.27 -5.43 2.79
C LEU A 120 -21.22 -4.30 2.89
N GLN A 121 -21.65 -3.06 3.16
CA GLN A 121 -20.72 -1.95 3.30
C GLN A 121 -19.95 -2.01 4.61
N VAL A 122 -20.57 -2.50 5.68
CA VAL A 122 -19.90 -2.76 6.95
C VAL A 122 -18.84 -3.84 6.79
N GLU A 123 -19.15 -4.92 6.07
CA GLU A 123 -18.20 -5.99 5.77
C GLU A 123 -17.03 -5.48 4.92
N LEU A 124 -17.31 -4.69 3.88
CA LEU A 124 -16.27 -4.09 3.05
C LEU A 124 -15.37 -3.13 3.83
N GLN A 125 -15.94 -2.31 4.71
CA GLN A 125 -15.17 -1.43 5.60
C GLN A 125 -14.24 -2.20 6.51
N ARG A 126 -14.72 -3.31 7.09
CA ARG A 126 -13.90 -4.18 7.93
C ARG A 126 -12.75 -4.78 7.11
N ALA A 127 -13.05 -5.32 5.93
CA ALA A 127 -12.03 -5.90 5.06
C ALA A 127 -10.96 -4.88 4.65
N VAL A 128 -11.36 -3.64 4.36
CA VAL A 128 -10.41 -2.56 4.03
C VAL A 128 -9.56 -2.16 5.23
N GLN A 129 -10.15 -2.12 6.43
CA GLN A 129 -9.42 -1.84 7.66
C GLN A 129 -8.40 -2.93 7.99
N GLU A 130 -8.80 -4.21 7.91
CA GLU A 130 -7.89 -5.35 8.09
C GLU A 130 -6.78 -5.33 7.03
N CYS A 131 -7.13 -5.00 5.78
CA CYS A 131 -6.17 -4.89 4.69
C CYS A 131 -5.12 -3.79 4.90
N SER A 132 -5.47 -2.68 5.57
CA SER A 132 -4.55 -1.57 5.77
C SER A 132 -3.65 -1.71 7.00
N GLU A 133 -3.96 -2.66 7.88
CA GLU A 133 -3.16 -2.96 9.05
C GLU A 133 -1.81 -3.57 8.67
N THR A 134 -0.72 -2.95 9.15
CA THR A 134 0.63 -3.48 9.00
C THR A 134 0.97 -4.35 10.19
N ASP A 135 1.48 -5.55 9.90
CA ASP A 135 1.66 -6.62 10.87
C ASP A 135 2.36 -6.10 12.14
N ARG A 136 1.64 -6.11 13.27
CA ARG A 136 2.14 -5.68 14.58
C ARG A 136 3.02 -6.79 15.15
N GLY A 137 4.28 -6.85 14.70
CA GLY A 137 5.32 -7.60 15.40
C GLY A 137 5.11 -9.12 15.41
N VAL A 138 5.69 -9.80 14.45
CA VAL A 138 6.43 -11.02 14.80
C VAL A 138 7.90 -10.65 14.63
N ASP A 139 8.59 -10.52 15.74
CA ASP A 139 10.04 -10.59 15.80
C ASP A 139 10.35 -12.10 15.90
N GLU A 140 10.82 -12.69 14.80
CA GLU A 140 11.54 -13.98 14.81
C GLU A 140 13.05 -13.71 14.70
#